data_AF-A0A7Z9Q704-F1
#
_entry.id   AF-A0A7Z9Q704-F1
#
_cell.length_a   1.000
_cell.length_b   1.000
_cell.length_c   1.000
_cell.angle_alpha   90.00
_cell.angle_beta   90.00
_cell.angle_gamma   90.00
#
_symmetry.space_group_name_H-M   'P 1'
#
loop_
_entity.id
_entity.type
_entity.pdbx_description
1 polymer ?
#
loop_
_entity_poly.entity_id
_entity_poly.type
_entity_poly.pdbx_seq_one_letter_code
_entity_poly.pdbx_strand_id
1 'polypeptide(L)'
;MSDTKTGGIRIVVNSEYLPERSDPTKSRFFYAYHITIHNEGSQPAKLLGRYWHITDAEGNVEEVRGPGVVGYQPRLEPGESFDYTSFCPL
;
A
#
# COMPACT_ATOMS: atom_id res chain seq x y z
N MET A 1 2.94 6.11 -10.33
CA MET A 1 3.24 4.68 -10.16
C MET A 1 4.59 4.55 -9.47
N SER A 2 4.66 3.76 -8.39
CA SER A 2 5.90 3.37 -7.72
C SER A 2 6.10 1.87 -7.88
N ASP A 3 7.35 1.43 -7.95
CA ASP A 3 7.72 0.03 -8.20
C ASP A 3 9.04 -0.26 -7.49
N THR A 4 9.06 -1.28 -6.65
CA THR A 4 10.27 -1.71 -5.94
C THR A 4 10.32 -3.22 -5.77
N LYS A 5 11.52 -3.78 -5.78
CA LYS A 5 11.75 -5.22 -5.56
C LYS A 5 12.79 -5.45 -4.48
N THR A 6 12.44 -6.29 -3.51
CA THR A 6 13.34 -6.71 -2.43
C THR A 6 13.19 -8.20 -2.18
N GLY A 7 14.29 -8.96 -2.18
CA GLY A 7 14.27 -10.39 -1.84
C GLY A 7 13.34 -11.24 -2.72
N GLY A 8 13.15 -10.87 -3.99
CA GLY A 8 12.24 -11.56 -4.92
C GLY A 8 10.77 -11.13 -4.80
N ILE A 9 10.41 -10.29 -3.84
CA ILE A 9 9.06 -9.72 -3.73
C ILE A 9 9.05 -8.33 -4.37
N ARG A 10 8.19 -8.16 -5.39
CA ARG A 10 8.00 -6.87 -6.07
C ARG A 10 6.68 -6.25 -5.63
N ILE A 11 6.72 -4.97 -5.28
CA ILE A 11 5.57 -4.18 -4.86
C ILE A 11 5.37 -3.07 -5.89
N VAL A 12 4.20 -3.06 -6.53
CA VAL A 12 3.79 -2.01 -7.47
C VAL A 12 2.65 -1.23 -6.83
N VAL A 13 2.73 0.11 -6.86
CA VAL A 13 1.74 1.00 -6.25
C VAL A 13 1.27 2.06 -7.24
N ASN A 14 -0.05 2.17 -7.38
CA ASN A 14 -0.70 3.25 -8.12
C ASN A 14 -1.60 4.04 -7.16
N SER A 15 -1.25 5.31 -6.93
CA SER A 15 -2.05 6.23 -6.14
C SER A 15 -2.86 7.16 -7.04
N GLU A 16 -4.03 7.55 -6.55
CA GLU A 16 -4.91 8.52 -7.18
C GLU A 16 -5.52 9.44 -6.11
N TYR A 17 -5.64 10.72 -6.44
CA TYR A 17 -6.41 11.67 -5.66
C TYR A 17 -7.90 11.50 -5.96
N LEU A 18 -8.76 11.56 -4.95
CA LEU A 18 -10.21 11.43 -5.07
C LEU A 18 -10.90 12.79 -4.82
N PRO A 19 -11.17 13.58 -5.87
CA PRO A 19 -11.78 14.91 -5.73
C PRO A 19 -13.12 14.89 -4.98
N GLU A 20 -13.96 13.89 -5.23
CA GLU A 20 -15.28 13.74 -4.64
C GLU A 20 -15.28 13.47 -3.12
N ARG A 21 -14.13 13.07 -2.55
CA ARG A 21 -13.95 12.88 -1.10
C ARG A 21 -13.04 13.92 -0.47
N SER A 22 -12.58 14.88 -1.26
CA SER A 22 -11.62 15.89 -0.84
C SER A 22 -12.25 17.28 -0.79
N ASP A 23 -11.74 18.12 0.09
CA ASP A 23 -12.11 19.53 0.20
C ASP A 23 -10.83 20.35 0.46
N PRO A 24 -10.16 20.81 -0.62
CA PRO A 24 -8.93 21.60 -0.49
C PRO A 24 -9.12 22.89 0.31
N THR A 25 -10.35 23.44 0.36
CA THR A 25 -10.64 24.65 1.14
C THR A 25 -10.62 24.40 2.66
N LYS A 26 -10.71 23.13 3.06
CA LYS A 26 -10.66 22.68 4.46
C LYS A 26 -9.42 21.84 4.75
N SER A 27 -8.42 21.84 3.86
CA SER A 27 -7.23 20.98 3.94
C SER A 27 -7.57 19.51 4.19
N ARG A 28 -8.51 18.97 3.39
CA ARG A 28 -8.86 17.54 3.42
C ARG A 28 -8.57 16.93 2.07
N PHE A 29 -7.62 16.01 2.01
CA PHE A 29 -7.18 15.37 0.78
C PHE A 29 -7.32 13.87 0.91
N PHE A 30 -8.13 13.25 0.06
CA PHE A 30 -8.37 11.83 0.10
C PHE A 30 -7.67 11.16 -1.08
N TYR A 31 -6.85 10.16 -0.80
CA TYR A 31 -6.17 9.37 -1.82
C TYR A 31 -6.62 7.91 -1.75
N ALA A 32 -6.79 7.28 -2.90
CA ALA A 32 -6.80 5.83 -3.02
C ALA A 32 -5.43 5.35 -3.50
N TYR A 33 -5.06 4.15 -3.08
CA TYR A 33 -3.89 3.47 -3.61
C TYR A 33 -4.19 2.00 -3.89
N HIS A 34 -3.71 1.54 -5.03
CA HIS A 34 -3.80 0.17 -5.53
C HIS A 34 -2.41 -0.45 -5.44
N ILE A 35 -2.27 -1.51 -4.67
CA ILE A 35 -1.00 -2.20 -4.44
C ILE A 35 -1.10 -3.61 -5.01
N THR A 36 -0.11 -3.99 -5.81
CA THR A 36 0.08 -5.37 -6.25
C THR A 36 1.39 -5.91 -5.70
N ILE A 37 1.31 -7.05 -5.02
CA ILE A 37 2.43 -7.78 -4.45
C ILE A 37 2.69 -8.99 -5.34
N HIS A 38 3.84 -9.04 -6.00
CA HIS A 38 4.26 -10.18 -6.81
C HIS A 38 5.35 -10.97 -6.11
N ASN A 39 5.21 -12.30 -6.07
CA ASN A 39 6.30 -13.18 -5.72
C ASN A 39 7.07 -13.58 -6.99
N GLU A 40 8.13 -12.82 -7.32
CA GLU A 40 9.08 -13.15 -8.39
C GLU A 40 10.27 -13.99 -7.88
N GLY A 41 10.20 -14.48 -6.63
CA GLY A 41 11.19 -15.36 -6.03
C GLY A 41 11.01 -16.82 -6.44
N SER A 42 11.91 -17.67 -5.95
CA SER A 42 11.86 -19.13 -6.18
C SER A 42 11.24 -19.91 -5.02
N GLN A 43 10.87 -19.22 -3.94
CA GLN A 43 10.28 -19.81 -2.74
C GLN A 43 8.95 -19.15 -2.42
N PRO A 44 8.04 -19.87 -1.76
CA PRO A 44 6.80 -19.27 -1.32
C PRO A 44 7.01 -18.21 -0.23
N ALA A 45 6.18 -17.18 -0.22
CA ALA A 45 6.25 -16.09 0.76
C ALA A 45 4.87 -15.83 1.40
N LYS A 46 4.85 -15.40 2.67
CA LYS A 46 3.62 -15.01 3.35
C LYS A 46 3.73 -13.58 3.86
N LEU A 47 2.73 -12.75 3.54
CA LEU A 47 2.58 -11.45 4.15
C LEU A 47 2.07 -11.61 5.59
N LEU A 48 2.86 -11.15 6.55
CA LEU A 48 2.52 -11.23 7.98
C LEU A 48 1.91 -9.93 8.50
N GLY A 49 2.50 -8.80 8.11
CA GLY A 49 2.11 -7.48 8.59
C GLY A 49 2.63 -6.38 7.70
N ARG A 50 2.24 -5.16 8.04
CA ARG A 50 2.59 -3.94 7.31
C ARG A 50 3.00 -2.84 8.28
N TYR A 51 3.82 -1.93 7.79
CA TYR A 51 4.17 -0.68 8.42
C TYR A 51 4.06 0.43 7.37
N TRP A 52 3.32 1.47 7.70
CA TRP A 52 3.22 2.71 6.92
C TRP A 52 3.81 3.85 7.73
N HIS A 53 4.64 4.64 7.06
CA HIS A 53 5.16 5.91 7.55
C HIS A 53 4.67 6.99 6.58
N ILE A 54 3.62 7.69 6.97
CA ILE A 54 2.88 8.64 6.13
C ILE A 54 3.29 10.04 6.55
N THR A 55 3.60 10.90 5.58
CA THR A 55 4.00 12.29 5.85
C THR A 55 3.16 13.21 4.96
N ASP A 56 2.52 14.20 5.57
CA ASP A 56 1.75 15.22 4.86
C ASP A 56 2.65 16.38 4.38
N ALA A 57 2.04 17.40 3.75
CA ALA A 57 2.78 18.54 3.19
C ALA A 57 3.32 19.49 4.26
N GLU A 58 2.70 19.51 5.45
CA GLU A 58 3.10 20.28 6.63
C GLU A 58 4.21 19.58 7.44
N GLY A 59 4.53 18.33 7.09
CA GLY A 59 5.56 17.52 7.74
C GLY A 59 5.06 16.74 8.96
N ASN A 60 3.74 16.68 9.19
CA ASN A 60 3.19 15.80 10.21
C ASN A 60 3.36 14.34 9.77
N VAL A 61 3.62 13.46 10.75
CA VAL A 61 3.87 12.04 10.51
C VAL A 61 2.80 11.20 11.19
N GLU A 62 2.23 10.27 10.43
CA GLU A 62 1.40 9.18 10.95
C GLU A 62 2.08 7.83 10.70
N GLU A 63 2.17 7.02 11.76
CA GLU A 63 2.66 5.65 11.68
C GLU A 63 1.51 4.64 11.85
N VAL A 64 1.31 3.78 10.85
CA VAL A 64 0.30 2.71 10.93
C VAL A 64 0.99 1.35 10.89
N ARG A 65 0.75 0.54 11.91
CA ARG A 65 1.25 -0.83 12.01
C ARG A 65 0.09 -1.80 12.18
N GLY A 66 0.20 -2.97 11.58
CA GLY A 66 -0.81 -4.01 11.82
C GLY A 66 -0.56 -5.30 11.07
N PRO A 67 -1.24 -6.38 11.49
CA PRO A 67 -1.19 -7.65 10.79
C PRO A 67 -1.88 -7.55 9.43
N GLY A 68 -1.37 -8.31 8.46
CA GLY A 68 -1.97 -8.43 7.14
C GLY A 68 -2.05 -7.12 6.35
N VAL A 69 -2.87 -7.15 5.30
CA VAL A 69 -3.32 -6.03 4.48
C VAL A 69 -4.81 -6.22 4.24
N VAL A 70 -5.63 -5.18 4.45
CA VAL A 70 -7.09 -5.21 4.23
C VAL A 70 -7.81 -6.44 4.83
N GLY A 71 -7.31 -6.97 5.96
CA GLY A 71 -7.85 -8.16 6.64
C GLY A 71 -7.27 -9.51 6.19
N TYR A 72 -6.36 -9.53 5.21
CA TYR A 72 -5.75 -10.73 4.65
C TYR A 72 -4.26 -10.85 4.96
N GLN A 73 -3.78 -12.09 5.07
CA GLN A 73 -2.36 -12.44 5.15
C GLN A 73 -2.03 -13.41 4.01
N PRO A 74 -2.00 -12.93 2.75
CA PRO A 74 -1.83 -13.78 1.59
C PRO A 74 -0.52 -14.55 1.66
N ARG A 75 -0.59 -15.81 1.23
CA ARG A 75 0.57 -16.65 0.99
C ARG A 75 0.68 -16.80 -0.54
N LEU A 76 1.81 -16.39 -1.10
CA LEU A 76 2.08 -16.37 -2.54
C LEU A 76 3.09 -17.45 -2.89
N GLU A 77 2.72 -18.37 -3.78
CA GLU A 77 3.65 -19.25 -4.47
C GLU A 77 4.52 -18.44 -5.47
N PRO A 78 5.67 -18.98 -5.91
CA PRO A 78 6.44 -18.40 -7.01
C PRO A 78 5.58 -18.10 -8.24
N GLY A 79 5.62 -16.86 -8.71
CA GLY A 79 4.85 -16.36 -9.85
C GLY A 79 3.46 -15.81 -9.50
N GLU A 80 2.96 -16.03 -8.28
CA GLU A 80 1.65 -15.51 -7.87
C GLU A 80 1.71 -14.04 -7.47
N SER A 81 0.53 -13.41 -7.48
CA SER A 81 0.35 -12.05 -7.00
C SER A 81 -0.91 -11.87 -6.16
N PHE A 82 -0.90 -10.87 -5.30
CA PHE A 82 -2.06 -10.40 -4.56
C PHE A 82 -2.20 -8.89 -4.70
N ASP A 83 -3.37 -8.43 -5.12
CA ASP A 83 -3.72 -7.02 -5.23
C ASP A 83 -4.73 -6.59 -4.16
N TYR A 84 -4.63 -5.33 -3.75
CA TYR A 84 -5.63 -4.69 -2.90
C TYR A 84 -5.66 -3.18 -3.08
N THR A 85 -6.81 -2.60 -2.75
CA THR A 85 -7.03 -1.16 -2.70
C THR A 85 -7.25 -0.71 -1.26
N SER A 86 -6.70 0.44 -0.89
CA SER A 86 -7.04 1.11 0.36
C SER A 86 -6.92 2.62 0.20
N PHE A 87 -7.12 3.36 1.30
CA PHE A 87 -7.26 4.81 1.29
C PHE A 87 -6.34 5.46 2.31
N CYS A 88 -5.93 6.69 2.00
CA CYS A 88 -5.13 7.54 2.88
C CYS A 88 -5.79 8.93 2.93
N PRO A 89 -6.50 9.27 4.02
CA PRO A 89 -6.82 10.66 4.30
C PRO A 89 -5.55 11.42 4.69
N LEU A 90 -5.36 12.62 4.15
CA LEU A 90 -4.36 13.59 4.54
C LEU A 90 -5.07 14.92 4.86
#